data_AF-A0A455XBX8-F1
#
_entry.id   AF-A0A455XBX8-F1
#
_cell.length_a   1.000
_cell.length_b   1.000
_cell.length_c   1.000
_cell.angle_alpha   90.00
_cell.angle_beta   90.00
_cell.angle_gamma   90.00
#
_symmetry.space_group_name_H-M   'P 1'
#
loop_
_entity.id
_entity.type
_entity.pdbx_description
1 polymer ?
#
loop_
_entity_poly.entity_id
_entity_poly.type
_entity_poly.pdbx_seq_one_letter_code
_entity_poly.pdbx_strand_id
1 'polypeptide(L)' 'MAKLDAKRIHAPWLLSETERIKAGIVFGENYPAPMVMHDLARLKTLDRYAVVKK' A
#
# COMPACT_ATOMS: atom_id res chain seq x y z
N MET A 1 -5.64 -2.26 -14.26
CA MET A 1 -6.04 -1.23 -13.26
C MET A 1 -6.33 0.12 -13.93
N ALA A 2 -7.02 0.15 -15.08
CA ALA A 2 -7.10 1.31 -15.97
C ALA A 2 -8.31 2.24 -15.73
N LYS A 3 -9.13 1.97 -14.70
CA LYS A 3 -10.32 2.79 -14.35
C LYS A 3 -10.04 3.79 -13.22
N LEU A 4 -8.84 3.78 -12.66
CA LEU A 4 -8.43 4.69 -11.59
C LEU A 4 -7.66 5.86 -12.16
N ASP A 5 -7.93 7.03 -11.57
CA ASP A 5 -7.15 8.24 -11.83
C ASP A 5 -5.66 8.00 -11.53
N ALA A 6 -4.77 8.62 -12.30
CA ALA A 6 -3.32 8.44 -12.17
C ALA A 6 -2.81 8.74 -10.76
N LYS A 7 -3.46 9.64 -10.02
CA LYS A 7 -3.10 9.93 -8.62
C LYS A 7 -3.38 8.76 -7.66
N ARG A 8 -4.30 7.88 -8.01
CA ARG A 8 -4.88 6.88 -7.12
C ARG A 8 -4.48 5.44 -7.48
N ILE A 9 -3.86 5.24 -8.64
CA ILE A 9 -3.41 3.92 -9.09
C ILE A 9 -2.27 3.34 -8.24
N HIS A 10 -1.44 4.20 -7.62
CA HIS A 10 -0.26 3.76 -6.86
C HIS A 10 -0.56 3.36 -5.42
N ALA A 11 -1.66 3.85 -4.86
CA ALA A 11 -2.08 3.51 -3.50
C ALA A 11 -3.59 3.21 -3.45
N PRO A 12 -4.06 2.18 -4.19
CA PRO A 12 -5.47 1.81 -4.22
C PRO A 12 -6.01 1.38 -2.86
N TRP A 13 -5.14 1.08 -1.90
CA TRP A 13 -5.52 0.73 -0.53
C TRP A 13 -5.90 1.92 0.36
N LEU A 14 -5.58 3.14 -0.05
CA LEU A 14 -6.02 4.37 0.63
C LEU A 14 -7.39 4.87 0.15
N LEU A 15 -7.96 4.23 -0.88
CA LEU A 15 -9.26 4.59 -1.42
C LEU A 15 -10.39 4.22 -0.46
N SER A 16 -11.46 5.03 -0.47
CA SER A 16 -12.68 4.71 0.25
C SER A 16 -13.38 3.46 -0.31
N GLU A 17 -14.16 2.76 0.52
CA GLU A 17 -14.89 1.54 0.15
C GLU A 17 -15.70 1.72 -1.16
N THR A 18 -16.40 2.84 -1.28
CA THR A 18 -17.25 3.17 -2.43
C THR A 18 -16.46 3.39 -3.71
N GLU A 19 -15.29 4.03 -3.63
CA GLU A 19 -14.40 4.24 -4.77
C GLU A 19 -13.73 2.93 -5.21
N ARG A 20 -13.40 2.05 -4.26
CA ARG A 20 -12.81 0.74 -4.53
C ARG A 20 -13.79 -0.19 -5.22
N ILE A 21 -15.04 -0.23 -4.77
CA ILE A 21 -16.11 -1.00 -5.42
C ILE A 21 -16.33 -0.49 -6.85
N LYS A 22 -16.41 0.84 -7.05
CA LYS A 22 -16.52 1.44 -8.39
C LYS A 22 -15.35 1.10 -9.31
N ALA A 23 -14.14 1.01 -8.75
CA ALA A 23 -12.93 0.61 -9.48
C ALA A 23 -12.81 -0.92 -9.69
N GLY A 24 -13.71 -1.73 -9.09
CA GLY A 24 -13.66 -3.19 -9.13
C GLY A 24 -12.52 -3.80 -8.31
N ILE A 25 -12.09 -3.12 -7.25
CA ILE A 25 -10.98 -3.56 -6.39
C ILE A 25 -11.53 -4.23 -5.13
N VAL A 26 -11.44 -5.56 -5.10
CA VAL A 26 -11.76 -6.39 -3.93
C VAL A 26 -10.45 -6.86 -3.31
N PHE A 27 -10.27 -6.57 -2.01
CA PHE A 27 -9.08 -7.05 -1.30
C PHE A 27 -9.13 -8.56 -1.12
N GLY A 28 -8.00 -9.23 -1.38
CA GLY A 28 -7.87 -10.68 -1.19
C GLY A 28 -8.24 -11.53 -2.40
N GLU A 29 -8.99 -10.98 -3.35
CA GLU A 29 -9.23 -11.62 -4.66
C GLU A 29 -8.49 -10.91 -5.78
N ASN A 30 -8.94 -9.71 -6.14
CA ASN A 30 -8.47 -9.00 -7.33
C ASN A 30 -7.28 -8.06 -7.02
N TYR A 31 -7.07 -7.75 -5.75
CA TYR A 31 -5.91 -6.97 -5.32
C TYR A 31 -5.53 -7.31 -3.88
N PRO A 32 -4.25 -7.50 -3.55
CA PRO A 32 -3.85 -7.76 -2.17
C PRO A 32 -4.01 -6.49 -1.32
N ALA A 33 -4.37 -6.67 -0.05
CA ALA A 33 -4.22 -5.62 0.94
C ALA A 33 -2.72 -5.35 1.21
N PRO A 34 -2.34 -4.14 1.66
CA PRO A 34 -0.95 -3.85 2.01
C PRO A 34 -0.47 -4.82 3.10
N MET A 35 0.49 -5.66 2.75
CA MET A 35 1.02 -6.70 3.63
C MET A 35 1.86 -6.11 4.78
N VAL A 36 2.48 -4.95 4.54
CA VAL A 36 3.26 -4.22 5.52
C VAL A 36 2.84 -2.75 5.55
N MET A 37 2.88 -2.17 6.75
CA MET A 37 2.82 -0.73 6.93
C MET A 37 4.19 -0.15 6.60
N HIS A 38 4.33 0.50 5.44
CA HIS A 38 5.62 0.95 4.90
C HIS A 38 6.39 1.85 5.87
N ASP A 39 5.73 2.78 6.58
CA ASP A 39 6.38 3.65 7.56
C ASP A 39 7.03 2.85 8.70
N LEU A 40 6.29 1.91 9.27
CA LEU A 40 6.78 1.06 10.35
C LEU A 40 7.88 0.11 9.87
N ALA A 41 7.73 -0.46 8.68
CA ALA A 41 8.75 -1.34 8.08
C ALA A 41 10.06 -0.58 7.81
N ARG A 42 9.96 0.66 7.32
CA ARG A 42 11.11 1.53 7.10
C ARG A 42 11.83 1.84 8.40
N LEU A 43 11.11 2.24 9.45
CA LEU A 43 11.70 2.54 10.77
C LEU A 43 12.45 1.32 11.34
N LYS A 44 11.82 0.14 11.34
CA LYS A 44 12.46 -1.11 11.78
C LYS A 44 13.72 -1.45 11.00
N THR A 45 13.74 -1.16 9.69
CA THR A 45 14.90 -1.43 8.84
C THR A 45 16.05 -0.47 9.14
N LEU A 46 15.74 0.83 9.31
CA LEU A 46 16.74 1.84 9.64
C LEU A 46 17.37 1.60 11.01
N ASP A 47 16.57 1.20 12.00
CA ASP A 47 17.05 0.84 13.34
C ASP A 47 18.09 -0.30 13.29
N ARG A 48 17.78 -1.38 12.55
CA ARG A 48 18.71 -2.49 12.33
C ARG A 48 19.99 -2.06 11.60
N TYR A 49 19.87 -1.20 10.60
CA TYR A 49 21.03 -0.71 9.86
C TYR A 49 21.93 0.20 10.70
N ALA A 50 21.37 0.99 11.62
CA ALA A 50 22.12 1.87 12.49
C ALA A 50 23.17 1.12 13.34
N VAL A 51 22.90 -0.15 13.68
CA VAL A 51 23.83 -1.02 14.42
C VAL A 51 25.09 -1.33 13.61
N VAL A 52 24.95 -1.56 12.29
CA VAL A 52 26.06 -1.98 11.40
C VAL A 52 26.88 -0.78 10.91
N LYS A 53 26.27 0.41 10.84
CA LYS A 53 26.93 1.63 10.35
C LYS A 53 27.82 2.32 11.39
N LYS A 54 27.88 1.79 12.62
CA LYS A 54 28.73 2.31 13.70
C LYS A 54 30.14 1.77 13.56
#